data_AF-A0AB36Z0P8-F1
#
_entry.id   AF-A0AB36Z0P8-F1
#
_cell.length_a   1.000
_cell.length_b   1.000
_cell.length_c   1.000
_cell.angle_alpha   90.00
_cell.angle_beta   90.00
_cell.angle_gamma   90.00
#
_symmetry.space_group_name_H-M   'P 1'
#
loop_
_entity.id
_entity.type
_entity.pdbx_description
1 polymer ?
#
loop_
_entity_poly.entity_id
_entity_poly.type
_entity_poly.pdbx_seq_one_letter_code
_entity_poly.pdbx_strand_id
1 'polypeptide(L)' 'AIESALLVYKLAFDHLKFDQSHFDVRKENISVHNFHMRLGAKHIDGNELDNFYIYFSSKYYEILNDYQKFLGQ' A
#
# COMPACT_ATOMS: atom_id res chain seq x y z
N ALA A 1 10.23 -6.89 -3.64
CA ALA A 1 8.80 -6.51 -3.82
C ALA A 1 8.29 -5.61 -2.69
N ILE A 2 8.49 -5.95 -1.41
CA ILE A 2 8.03 -5.11 -0.28
C ILE A 2 8.70 -3.72 -0.28
N GLU A 3 10.03 -3.69 -0.36
CA GLU A 3 10.82 -2.45 -0.42
C GLU A 3 10.37 -1.51 -1.55
N SER A 4 10.22 -2.03 -2.77
CA SER A 4 9.77 -1.23 -3.91
C SER A 4 8.38 -0.63 -3.69
N ALA A 5 7.43 -1.35 -3.07
CA ALA A 5 6.11 -0.81 -2.76
C ALA A 5 6.18 0.28 -1.67
N LEU A 6 7.01 0.08 -0.63
CA LEU A 6 7.21 1.06 0.43
C LEU A 6 7.89 2.34 -0.07
N LEU A 7 8.82 2.23 -1.03
CA LEU A 7 9.47 3.39 -1.66
C LEU A 7 8.47 4.21 -2.49
N VAL A 8 7.52 3.55 -3.18
CA VAL A 8 6.43 4.24 -3.89
C VAL A 8 5.56 5.02 -2.90
N TYR A 9 5.19 4.42 -1.77
CA TYR A 9 4.43 5.13 -0.73
C TYR A 9 5.22 6.26 -0.09
N LYS A 10 6.53 6.07 0.13
CA LYS A 10 7.43 7.13 0.61
C LYS A 10 7.41 8.32 -0.35
N LEU A 11 7.57 8.07 -1.65
CA LEU A 11 7.49 9.11 -2.66
C LEU A 11 6.13 9.82 -2.64
N ALA A 12 5.04 9.06 -2.66
CA ALA A 12 3.68 9.60 -2.73
C ALA A 12 3.31 10.43 -1.49
N PHE A 13 3.64 9.96 -0.29
CA PHE A 13 3.18 10.56 0.96
C PHE A 13 4.21 11.54 1.55
N ASP A 14 5.50 11.21 1.59
CA ASP A 14 6.51 12.09 2.17
C ASP A 14 6.88 13.25 1.23
N HIS A 15 7.00 12.99 -0.07
CA HIS A 15 7.51 13.98 -1.02
C HIS A 15 6.39 14.69 -1.78
N LEU A 16 5.42 13.93 -2.30
CA LEU A 16 4.32 14.50 -3.09
C LEU A 16 3.12 14.94 -2.25
N LYS A 17 3.09 14.59 -0.96
CA LYS A 17 2.06 14.98 0.01
C LYS A 17 0.63 14.59 -0.41
N PHE A 18 0.47 13.48 -1.11
CA PHE A 18 -0.86 12.92 -1.36
C PHE A 18 -1.47 12.36 -0.06
N ASP A 19 -2.79 12.46 0.08
CA ASP A 19 -3.49 11.89 1.23
C ASP A 19 -3.78 10.40 1.06
N GLN A 20 -3.86 9.92 -0.19
CA GLN A 20 -4.30 8.57 -0.52
C GLN A 20 -3.62 8.05 -1.79
N SER A 21 -3.44 6.73 -1.85
CA SER A 21 -3.02 5.98 -3.03
C SER A 21 -4.14 5.03 -3.42
N HIS A 22 -4.47 4.98 -4.71
CA HIS A 22 -5.44 4.04 -5.27
C HIS A 22 -4.72 3.00 -6.14
N PHE A 23 -5.09 1.74 -6.02
CA PHE A 23 -4.51 0.66 -6.81
C PHE A 23 -5.47 -0.54 -6.87
N ASP A 24 -5.21 -1.40 -7.84
CA ASP A 24 -5.92 -2.67 -8.03
C ASP A 24 -4.96 -3.86 -7.90
N VAL A 25 -5.52 -5.00 -7.52
CA VAL A 25 -4.80 -6.27 -7.42
C VAL A 25 -5.67 -7.36 -8.02
N ARG A 26 -5.11 -8.17 -8.93
CA ARG A 26 -5.77 -9.36 -9.47
C ARG A 26 -6.30 -10.26 -8.36
N LYS A 27 -7.52 -10.76 -8.49
CA LYS A 27 -8.19 -11.61 -7.48
C LYS A 27 -7.40 -12.86 -7.15
N GLU A 28 -6.74 -13.48 -8.13
CA GLU A 28 -5.91 -14.66 -7.91
C GLU A 28 -4.61 -14.35 -7.15
N ASN A 29 -4.19 -13.09 -7.05
CA ASN A 29 -2.94 -12.71 -6.39
C ASN A 29 -3.12 -12.50 -4.87
N ILE A 30 -3.49 -13.59 -4.20
CA ILE A 30 -3.81 -13.62 -2.76
C ILE A 30 -2.64 -13.11 -1.90
N SER A 31 -1.41 -13.38 -2.30
CA SER A 31 -0.22 -12.93 -1.56
C SER A 31 -0.10 -11.39 -1.55
N VAL A 32 -0.32 -10.76 -2.71
CA VAL A 32 -0.28 -9.29 -2.83
C VAL A 32 -1.47 -8.65 -2.12
N HIS A 33 -2.67 -9.25 -2.21
CA HIS A 33 -3.83 -8.82 -1.42
C HIS A 33 -3.50 -8.76 0.08
N ASN A 34 -3.04 -9.88 0.64
CA ASN A 34 -2.73 -9.99 2.07
C ASN A 34 -1.63 -9.02 2.49
N PHE A 35 -0.63 -8.78 1.63
CA PHE A 35 0.40 -7.80 1.87
C PHE A 35 -0.17 -6.40 2.06
N HIS A 36 -0.99 -5.91 1.12
CA HIS A 36 -1.57 -4.57 1.20
C HIS A 36 -2.56 -4.42 2.35
N MET A 37 -3.39 -5.44 2.60
CA MET A 37 -4.31 -5.43 3.75
C MET A 37 -3.56 -5.35 5.08
N ARG A 38 -2.42 -6.05 5.22
CA ARG A 38 -1.57 -5.96 6.42
C ARG A 38 -0.95 -4.58 6.62
N LEU A 39 -0.67 -3.85 5.54
CA LEU A 39 -0.22 -2.45 5.65
C LEU A 39 -1.35 -1.50 6.06
N GLY A 40 -2.62 -1.93 5.97
CA GLY A 40 -3.79 -1.12 6.29
C GLY A 40 -4.51 -0.53 5.07
N ALA A 41 -4.26 -1.07 3.87
CA ALA A 41 -5.09 -0.76 2.71
C ALA A 41 -6.53 -1.21 2.94
N LYS A 42 -7.50 -0.44 2.41
CA LYS A 42 -8.92 -0.76 2.49
C LYS A 42 -9.40 -1.23 1.14
N HIS A 43 -9.96 -2.43 1.08
CA HIS A 43 -10.72 -2.90 -0.07
C HIS A 43 -12.00 -2.07 -0.20
N ILE A 44 -12.25 -1.50 -1.37
CA ILE A 44 -13.41 -0.62 -1.59
C ILE A 44 -14.44 -1.20 -2.56
N ASP A 45 -14.00 -1.95 -3.57
CA ASP A 45 -14.84 -2.54 -4.60
C ASP A 45 -14.01 -3.52 -5.45
N GLY A 46 -14.58 -4.14 -6.48
CA GLY A 46 -13.85 -4.93 -7.46
C GLY A 46 -14.66 -5.18 -8.73
N ASN A 47 -13.98 -5.72 -9.75
CA ASN A 47 -14.62 -6.19 -10.99
C ASN A 47 -14.43 -7.70 -11.16
N GLU A 48 -14.65 -8.27 -12.34
CA GLU A 48 -14.46 -9.72 -12.56
C GLU A 48 -13.03 -10.20 -12.28
N LEU A 49 -12.02 -9.37 -12.55
CA LEU A 49 -10.60 -9.72 -12.48
C LEU A 49 -9.89 -9.15 -11.25
N ASP A 50 -10.34 -8.00 -10.75
CA ASP A 50 -9.58 -7.14 -9.86
C ASP A 50 -10.32 -6.82 -8.57
N ASN A 51 -9.56 -6.64 -7.50
CA ASN A 51 -9.98 -6.00 -6.28
C ASN A 51 -9.37 -4.58 -6.23
N PHE A 52 -10.15 -3.58 -5.83
CA PHE A 52 -9.74 -2.18 -5.77
C PHE A 52 -9.50 -1.73 -4.33
N TYR A 53 -8.46 -0.94 -4.12
CA TYR A 53 -8.02 -0.50 -2.80
C TYR A 53 -7.75 0.99 -2.73
N ILE A 54 -7.95 1.51 -1.53
CA ILE A 54 -7.41 2.81 -1.10
C ILE A 54 -6.44 2.59 0.05
N TYR A 55 -5.29 3.23 -0.02
CA TYR A 55 -4.32 3.27 1.08
C TYR A 55 -4.06 4.72 1.49
N PHE A 56 -4.38 5.03 2.75
CA PHE A 56 -4.30 6.38 3.30
C PHE A 56 -2.91 6.67 3.85
N SER A 57 -2.42 7.90 3.65
CA SER A 57 -1.15 8.37 4.20
C SER A 57 -1.09 8.21 5.72
N SER A 58 -2.21 8.41 6.42
CA SER A 58 -2.30 8.19 7.87
C SER A 58 -1.91 6.77 8.27
N LYS A 59 -2.34 5.75 7.51
CA LYS A 59 -1.97 4.35 7.76
C LYS A 59 -0.51 4.08 7.48
N TYR A 60 0.03 4.68 6.42
CA TYR A 60 1.47 4.64 6.17
C TYR A 60 2.29 5.16 7.35
N TYR A 61 1.92 6.31 7.92
CA TYR A 61 2.65 6.87 9.05
C TYR A 61 2.51 6.06 10.35
N GLU A 62 1.36 5.41 10.57
CA GLU A 62 1.16 4.51 11.71
C GLU A 62 2.13 3.31 11.68
N ILE A 63 2.36 2.72 10.50
CA ILE A 63 3.17 1.51 10.36
C ILE A 63 4.64 1.77 10.01
N LEU A 64 5.03 3.01 9.71
CA LEU A 64 6.33 3.33 9.12
C LEU A 64 7.51 2.79 9.95
N ASN A 65 7.41 2.89 11.28
CA ASN A 65 8.45 2.40 12.20
C ASN A 65 8.69 0.89 12.06
N ASP A 66 7.64 0.09 11.86
CA ASP A 66 7.75 -1.37 11.73
C ASP A 66 8.45 -1.80 10.43
N TYR A 67 8.39 -0.94 9.41
CA TYR A 67 8.89 -1.20 8.06
C TYR A 67 10.12 -0.38 7.68
N GLN A 68 10.63 0.46 8.58
CA GLN A 68 11.78 1.33 8.32
C GLN A 68 13.03 0.56 7.87
N LYS A 69 13.23 -0.65 8.39
CA LYS A 69 14.33 -1.55 7.98
C LYS A 69 14.35 -1.89 6.49
N PHE A 70 13.23 -1.72 5.79
CA PHE A 70 13.10 -1.99 4.35
C PHE A 70 13.25 -0.73 3.48
N LEU A 71 13.43 0.47 4.07
CA LEU A 71 13.51 1.73 3.34
C LEU A 71 14.96 2.26 3.21
N GLY A 72 15.95 1.51 3.70
CA GLY A 72 17.33 1.96 3.81
C GLY A 72 17.55 2.94 4.97
N GLN A 73 18.75 2.93 5.55
CA GLN A 73 19.20 3.93 6.52
C GLN A 73 19.79 5.15 5.79
#